data_AF-H5SAK6-F1
#
_entry.id   AF-H5SAK6-F1
#
_cell.length_a   1.000
_cell.length_b   1.000
_cell.length_c   1.000
_cell.angle_alpha   90.00
_cell.angle_beta   90.00
_cell.angle_gamma   90.00
#
_symmetry.space_group_name_H-M   'P 1'
#
loop_
_entity.id
_entity.type
_entity.pdbx_description
1 polymer ?
#
loop_
_entity_poly.entity_id
_entity_poly.type
_entity_poly.pdbx_seq_one_letter_code
_entity_poly.pdbx_strand_id
1 'polypeptide(L)'
;MSARRKSRASIQAGDRSVVIGGNASNNVIITGDGNMVTPSPFEAVYRQIAAHPRLTPVERDDLRAEVEEIEDEARRSSSDPSFLERRLRNVQRMAPDILDVVLATLANPAAGFGVVARKVAEKMRAEASSAGR
;
A
#
# COMPACT_ATOMS: atom_id res chain seq x y z
N MET A 1 32.66 44.78 0.74
CA MET A 1 31.56 44.12 1.49
C MET A 1 30.29 44.24 0.67
N SER A 2 29.82 43.15 0.04
CA SER A 2 28.56 43.16 -0.74
C SER A 2 27.58 42.19 -0.09
N ALA A 3 26.47 42.73 0.44
CA ALA A 3 25.46 41.98 1.17
C ALA A 3 24.52 41.27 0.19
N ARG A 4 24.58 39.93 0.18
CA ARG A 4 23.67 39.06 -0.55
C ARG A 4 22.28 39.13 0.09
N ARG A 5 21.36 39.92 -0.49
CA ARG A 5 19.94 39.91 -0.09
C ARG A 5 19.35 38.53 -0.41
N LYS A 6 19.08 37.75 0.64
CA LYS A 6 18.33 36.49 0.58
C LYS A 6 16.88 36.83 0.29
N SER A 7 16.39 36.59 -0.92
CA SER A 7 14.97 36.75 -1.25
C SER A 7 14.16 35.82 -0.35
N ARG A 8 13.24 36.38 0.44
CA ARG A 8 12.22 35.60 1.14
C ARG A 8 11.25 35.13 0.07
N ALA A 9 11.12 33.82 -0.11
CA ALA A 9 10.07 33.25 -0.96
C ALA A 9 8.71 33.68 -0.36
N SER A 10 8.01 34.58 -1.04
CA SER A 10 6.65 34.97 -0.69
C SER A 10 5.71 33.88 -1.19
N ILE A 11 5.15 33.10 -0.28
CA ILE A 11 4.12 32.12 -0.60
C ILE A 11 2.79 32.86 -0.65
N GLN A 12 2.10 32.79 -1.78
CA GLN A 12 0.82 33.45 -2.01
C GLN A 12 -0.26 32.39 -2.23
N ALA A 13 -1.36 32.49 -1.48
CA ALA A 13 -2.50 31.56 -1.51
C ALA A 13 -3.78 32.36 -1.80
N GLY A 14 -4.67 31.83 -2.65
CA GLY A 14 -6.00 32.38 -2.94
C GLY A 14 -7.13 31.56 -2.31
N ASP A 15 -8.39 31.92 -2.59
CA ASP A 15 -9.55 31.20 -2.09
C ASP A 15 -9.56 29.74 -2.59
N ARG A 16 -9.78 28.79 -1.66
CA ARG A 16 -9.75 27.32 -1.91
C ARG A 16 -8.40 26.77 -2.40
N SER A 17 -7.28 27.41 -2.06
CA SER A 17 -5.94 26.91 -2.44
C SER A 17 -5.23 26.16 -1.30
N VAL A 18 -4.39 25.19 -1.67
CA VAL A 18 -3.40 24.55 -0.79
C VAL A 18 -2.02 24.94 -1.30
N VAL A 19 -1.19 25.52 -0.43
CA VAL A 19 0.16 25.93 -0.79
C VAL A 19 1.18 25.32 0.16
N ILE A 20 2.18 24.66 -0.43
CA ILE A 20 3.23 23.96 0.30
C ILE A 20 4.56 24.63 -0.02
N GLY A 21 5.13 25.29 0.98
CA GLY A 21 6.38 26.07 0.89
C GLY A 21 7.68 25.27 0.95
N GLY A 22 7.61 23.95 0.81
CA GLY A 22 8.73 23.04 1.05
C GLY A 22 8.45 21.64 0.47
N ASN A 23 9.18 20.63 0.94
CA ASN A 23 9.00 19.27 0.47
C ASN A 23 7.76 18.62 1.13
N ALA A 24 6.82 18.15 0.31
CA ALA A 24 5.75 17.26 0.74
C ALA A 24 5.95 15.88 0.08
N SER A 25 6.61 14.98 0.81
CA SER A 25 6.75 13.58 0.43
C SER A 25 5.73 12.74 1.20
N ASN A 26 5.14 11.73 0.55
CA ASN A 26 4.18 10.79 1.16
C ASN A 26 2.90 11.41 1.75
N ASN A 27 2.40 12.50 1.15
CA ASN A 27 1.16 13.14 1.59
C ASN A 27 0.03 12.95 0.57
N VAL A 28 -1.19 12.74 1.07
CA VAL A 28 -2.41 12.83 0.27
C VAL A 28 -3.09 14.15 0.61
N ILE A 29 -3.26 15.02 -0.38
CA ILE A 29 -3.94 16.31 -0.22
C ILE A 29 -5.31 16.18 -0.85
N ILE A 30 -6.37 16.29 -0.05
CA ILE A 30 -7.75 16.25 -0.53
C ILE A 30 -8.41 17.57 -0.15
N THR A 31 -8.93 18.29 -1.16
CA THR A 31 -9.57 19.60 -1.02
C THR A 31 -11.02 19.53 -1.47
N GLY A 32 -11.93 20.22 -0.77
CA GLY A 32 -13.36 20.21 -1.04
C GLY A 32 -14.19 19.77 0.17
N ASP A 33 -15.50 19.65 -0.01
CA ASP A 33 -16.44 19.25 1.03
C ASP A 33 -16.82 17.77 0.86
N GLY A 34 -17.00 17.02 1.95
CA GLY A 34 -17.40 15.60 1.89
C GLY A 34 -16.27 14.59 1.66
N ASN A 35 -15.01 14.99 1.86
CA ASN A 35 -13.87 14.09 1.73
C ASN A 35 -13.91 13.00 2.81
N MET A 36 -14.04 11.74 2.40
CA MET A 36 -13.77 10.59 3.26
C MET A 36 -12.43 9.97 2.87
N VAL A 37 -11.48 9.96 3.82
CA VAL A 37 -10.29 9.12 3.74
C VAL A 37 -10.63 7.82 4.44
N THR A 38 -11.00 6.80 3.67
CA THR A 38 -11.08 5.43 4.21
C THR A 38 -9.65 4.91 4.28
N PRO A 39 -9.11 4.59 5.47
CA PRO A 39 -7.78 4.01 5.58
C PRO A 39 -7.73 2.74 4.73
N SER A 40 -6.68 2.57 3.93
CA SER A 40 -6.50 1.32 3.19
C SER A 40 -6.43 0.16 4.21
N PRO A 41 -7.17 -0.94 4.00
CA PRO A 41 -6.99 -2.15 4.80
C PRO A 41 -5.55 -2.68 4.79
N PHE A 42 -4.74 -2.28 3.80
CA PHE A 42 -3.33 -2.64 3.65
C PHE A 42 -2.36 -1.69 4.36
N GLU A 43 -2.82 -0.64 5.05
CA GLU A 43 -1.94 0.28 5.77
C GLU A 43 -0.99 -0.46 6.75
N ALA A 44 -1.53 -1.47 7.45
CA ALA A 44 -0.73 -2.31 8.33
C ALA A 44 0.35 -3.11 7.56
N VAL A 45 0.04 -3.59 6.35
CA VAL A 45 0.99 -4.30 5.48
C VAL A 45 2.11 -3.36 5.05
N TYR A 46 1.78 -2.16 4.56
CA TYR A 46 2.78 -1.19 4.13
C TYR A 46 3.71 -0.75 5.25
N ARG A 47 3.20 -0.59 6.48
CA ARG A 47 4.04 -0.32 7.66
C ARG A 47 5.02 -1.46 7.94
N GLN A 48 4.60 -2.71 7.79
CA GLN A 48 5.47 -3.85 8.02
C GLN A 48 6.54 -3.98 6.93
N ILE A 49 6.19 -3.77 5.66
CA ILE A 49 7.17 -3.70 4.56
C ILE A 49 8.20 -2.60 4.84
N ALA A 50 7.73 -1.41 5.23
CA ALA A 50 8.60 -0.27 5.54
C ALA A 50 9.52 -0.53 6.74
N ALA A 51 9.07 -1.29 7.74
CA ALA A 51 9.84 -1.64 8.93
C ALA A 51 10.67 -2.93 8.77
N HIS A 52 10.56 -3.63 7.63
CA HIS A 52 11.14 -4.95 7.49
C HIS A 52 12.67 -4.90 7.49
N PRO A 53 13.35 -5.55 8.47
CA PRO A 53 14.77 -5.33 8.72
C PRO A 53 15.69 -6.03 7.71
N ARG A 54 15.18 -7.02 6.98
CA ARG A 54 15.99 -7.85 6.05
C ARG A 54 15.89 -7.43 4.58
N LEU A 55 14.98 -6.52 4.23
CA LEU A 55 14.80 -6.09 2.84
C LEU A 55 15.70 -4.89 2.55
N THR A 56 16.45 -4.97 1.46
CA THR A 56 17.11 -3.79 0.87
C THR A 56 16.07 -2.76 0.41
N PRO A 57 16.46 -1.50 0.18
CA PRO A 57 15.53 -0.50 -0.35
C PRO A 57 14.86 -0.94 -1.67
N VAL A 58 15.60 -1.57 -2.57
CA VAL A 58 15.07 -2.06 -3.86
C VAL A 58 14.06 -3.18 -3.64
N GLU A 59 14.38 -4.21 -2.86
CA GLU A 59 13.45 -5.32 -2.59
C GLU A 59 12.19 -4.85 -1.86
N ARG A 60 12.30 -3.80 -1.05
CA ARG A 60 11.18 -3.18 -0.35
C ARG A 60 10.25 -2.44 -1.31
N ASP A 61 10.81 -1.72 -2.28
CA ASP A 61 10.04 -1.03 -3.31
C ASP A 61 9.35 -2.06 -4.23
N ASP A 62 10.06 -3.13 -4.61
CA ASP A 62 9.49 -4.24 -5.38
C ASP A 62 8.35 -4.94 -4.63
N LEU A 63 8.55 -5.23 -3.34
CA LEU A 63 7.53 -5.89 -2.50
C LEU A 63 6.31 -4.99 -2.32
N ARG A 64 6.54 -3.68 -2.16
CA ARG A 64 5.48 -2.69 -2.06
C ARG A 64 4.66 -2.66 -3.35
N ALA A 65 5.30 -2.67 -4.51
CA ALA A 65 4.62 -2.68 -5.81
C ALA A 65 3.76 -3.94 -5.98
N GLU A 66 4.27 -5.13 -5.62
CA GLU A 66 3.48 -6.37 -5.66
C GLU A 66 2.25 -6.31 -4.74
N VAL A 67 2.38 -5.71 -3.55
CA VAL A 67 1.26 -5.54 -2.61
C VAL A 67 0.25 -4.50 -3.09
N GLU A 68 0.69 -3.42 -3.73
CA GLU A 68 -0.18 -2.42 -4.35
C GLU A 68 -1.02 -3.02 -5.49
N GLU A 69 -0.41 -3.84 -6.35
CA GLU A 69 -1.14 -4.56 -7.39
C GLU A 69 -2.19 -5.54 -6.82
N ILE A 70 -1.89 -6.18 -5.68
CA ILE A 70 -2.85 -7.04 -4.97
C ILE A 70 -4.02 -6.22 -4.41
N GLU A 71 -3.73 -5.07 -3.76
CA GLU A 71 -4.76 -4.20 -3.21
C GLU A 71 -5.71 -3.72 -4.32
N ASP A 72 -5.15 -3.24 -5.42
CA ASP A 72 -5.92 -2.75 -6.57
C ASP A 72 -6.80 -3.85 -7.18
N GLU A 73 -6.25 -5.04 -7.39
CA GLU A 73 -7.00 -6.17 -7.94
C GLU A 73 -8.10 -6.64 -6.97
N ALA A 74 -7.82 -6.69 -5.66
CA ALA A 74 -8.79 -7.12 -4.66
C ALA A 74 -9.96 -6.14 -4.49
N ARG A 75 -9.76 -4.86 -4.81
CA ARG A 75 -10.81 -3.82 -4.81
C ARG A 75 -11.72 -3.90 -6.04
N ARG A 76 -11.29 -4.54 -7.13
CA ARG A 76 -12.11 -4.71 -8.34
C ARG A 76 -13.31 -5.62 -8.04
N SER A 77 -14.46 -5.30 -8.61
CA SER A 77 -15.67 -6.13 -8.51
C SER A 77 -15.52 -7.48 -9.21
N SER A 78 -14.65 -7.54 -10.23
CA SER A 78 -14.36 -8.71 -11.06
C SER A 78 -12.89 -9.09 -10.94
N SER A 79 -12.43 -9.41 -9.73
CA SER A 79 -11.02 -9.76 -9.52
C SER A 79 -10.61 -11.02 -10.30
N ASP A 80 -9.42 -11.02 -10.90
CA ASP A 80 -8.80 -12.20 -11.50
C ASP A 80 -8.06 -13.04 -10.43
N PRO A 81 -8.56 -14.24 -10.10
CA PRO A 81 -7.91 -15.10 -9.12
C PRO A 81 -6.50 -15.53 -9.54
N SER A 82 -6.25 -15.74 -10.83
CA SER A 82 -4.94 -16.18 -11.33
C SER A 82 -3.89 -15.08 -11.15
N PHE A 83 -4.30 -13.83 -11.34
CA PHE A 83 -3.47 -12.66 -11.07
C PHE A 83 -3.11 -12.58 -9.59
N LEU A 84 -4.12 -12.60 -8.71
CA LEU A 84 -3.91 -12.55 -7.25
C LEU A 84 -2.99 -13.66 -6.76
N GLU A 85 -3.22 -14.91 -7.20
CA GLU A 85 -2.35 -16.03 -6.83
C GLU A 85 -0.89 -15.83 -7.28
N ARG A 86 -0.68 -15.29 -8.48
CA ARG A 86 0.67 -15.02 -9.00
C ARG A 86 1.38 -13.98 -8.13
N ARG A 87 0.72 -12.86 -7.81
CA ARG A 87 1.29 -11.81 -6.95
C ARG A 87 1.54 -12.31 -5.53
N LEU A 88 0.59 -13.03 -4.94
CA LEU A 88 0.74 -13.61 -3.60
C LEU A 88 1.91 -14.60 -3.53
N ARG A 89 2.13 -15.41 -4.57
CA ARG A 89 3.32 -16.26 -4.68
C ARG A 89 4.63 -15.46 -4.78
N ASN A 90 4.62 -14.30 -5.44
CA ASN A 90 5.79 -13.42 -5.46
C ASN A 90 6.09 -12.84 -4.08
N VAL A 91 5.07 -12.32 -3.40
CA VAL A 91 5.15 -11.84 -2.01
C VAL A 91 5.68 -12.96 -1.10
N GLN A 92 5.20 -14.19 -1.24
CA GLN A 92 5.69 -15.35 -0.49
C GLN A 92 7.20 -15.58 -0.63
N ARG A 93 7.72 -15.43 -1.85
CA ARG A 93 9.15 -15.65 -2.15
C ARG A 93 10.03 -14.54 -1.56
N MET A 94 9.53 -13.31 -1.55
CA MET A 94 10.27 -12.14 -1.08
C MET A 94 10.21 -11.99 0.45
N ALA A 95 9.02 -12.12 1.02
CA ALA A 95 8.76 -11.91 2.44
C ALA A 95 7.56 -12.77 2.89
N PRO A 96 7.80 -14.03 3.31
CA PRO A 96 6.72 -14.95 3.69
C PRO A 96 5.96 -14.49 4.94
N ASP A 97 6.59 -13.73 5.83
CA ASP A 97 5.95 -13.11 7.00
C ASP A 97 4.97 -11.98 6.60
N ILE A 98 5.33 -11.20 5.58
CA ILE A 98 4.44 -10.16 5.03
C ILE A 98 3.24 -10.80 4.33
N LEU A 99 3.43 -11.96 3.67
CA LEU A 99 2.32 -12.70 3.07
C LEU A 99 1.22 -13.01 4.08
N ASP A 100 1.56 -13.46 5.28
CA ASP A 100 0.55 -13.82 6.30
C ASP A 100 -0.37 -12.66 6.64
N VAL A 101 0.19 -11.45 6.70
CA VAL A 101 -0.54 -10.20 6.96
C VAL A 101 -1.40 -9.82 5.77
N VAL A 102 -0.88 -9.93 4.55
CA VAL A 102 -1.65 -9.71 3.31
C VAL A 102 -2.85 -10.66 3.26
N LEU A 103 -2.65 -11.95 3.54
CA LEU A 103 -3.71 -12.95 3.54
C LEU A 103 -4.74 -12.68 4.63
N ALA A 104 -4.32 -12.22 5.81
CA ALA A 104 -5.23 -11.79 6.88
C ALA A 104 -6.09 -10.60 6.45
N THR A 105 -5.49 -9.62 5.77
CA THR A 105 -6.17 -8.43 5.27
C THR A 105 -7.19 -8.79 4.18
N LEU A 106 -6.82 -9.63 3.21
CA LEU A 106 -7.73 -10.09 2.15
C LEU A 106 -8.89 -10.92 2.67
N ALA A 107 -8.67 -11.71 3.72
CA ALA A 107 -9.70 -12.52 4.35
C ALA A 107 -10.63 -11.72 5.28
N ASN A 108 -10.29 -10.47 5.63
CA ASN A 108 -11.06 -9.66 6.56
C ASN A 108 -12.37 -9.15 5.90
N PRO A 109 -13.56 -9.55 6.39
CA PRO A 109 -14.82 -9.08 5.84
C PRO A 109 -15.00 -7.56 5.94
N ALA A 110 -14.44 -6.94 6.99
CA ALA A 110 -14.53 -5.49 7.21
C ALA A 110 -13.73 -4.69 6.16
N ALA A 111 -12.80 -5.33 5.44
CA ALA A 111 -12.02 -4.69 4.39
C ALA A 111 -12.80 -4.53 3.07
N GLY A 112 -13.97 -5.16 2.94
CA GLY A 112 -14.86 -4.99 1.78
C GLY A 112 -14.36 -5.62 0.48
N PHE A 113 -13.38 -6.53 0.53
CA PHE A 113 -12.88 -7.22 -0.65
C PHE A 113 -13.87 -8.27 -1.16
N GLY A 114 -13.84 -8.50 -2.48
CA GLY A 114 -14.71 -9.46 -3.14
C GLY A 114 -14.48 -10.91 -2.67
N VAL A 115 -15.49 -11.77 -2.87
CA VAL A 115 -15.44 -13.21 -2.53
C VAL A 115 -14.26 -13.91 -3.20
N VAL A 116 -13.86 -13.47 -4.40
CA VAL A 116 -12.71 -14.01 -5.13
C VAL A 116 -11.41 -13.81 -4.34
N ALA A 117 -11.15 -12.58 -3.88
CA ALA A 117 -9.94 -12.25 -3.12
C ALA A 117 -9.85 -13.07 -1.83
N ARG A 118 -10.97 -13.23 -1.11
CA ARG A 118 -11.04 -14.07 0.08
C ARG A 118 -10.73 -15.54 -0.22
N LYS A 119 -11.35 -16.11 -1.27
CA LYS A 119 -11.12 -17.52 -1.66
C LYS A 119 -9.67 -17.78 -2.05
N VAL A 120 -9.05 -16.85 -2.78
CA VAL A 120 -7.64 -16.94 -3.12
C VAL A 120 -6.78 -16.88 -1.86
N ALA A 121 -7.09 -15.99 -0.92
CA ALA A 121 -6.36 -15.89 0.33
C ALA A 121 -6.46 -17.17 1.19
N GLU A 122 -7.66 -17.76 1.28
CA GLU A 122 -7.90 -19.04 1.96
C GLU A 122 -7.12 -20.19 1.31
N LYS A 123 -7.12 -20.27 -0.03
CA LYS A 123 -6.34 -21.25 -0.79
C LYS A 123 -4.84 -21.12 -0.49
N MET A 124 -4.30 -19.90 -0.58
CA MET A 124 -2.88 -19.64 -0.33
C MET A 124 -2.48 -20.00 1.12
N ARG A 125 -3.33 -19.71 2.11
CA ARG A 125 -3.09 -20.14 3.51
C ARG A 125 -3.05 -21.65 3.66
N ALA A 126 -3.95 -22.37 3.00
CA ALA A 126 -3.98 -23.83 3.04
C ALA A 126 -2.71 -24.42 2.40
N GLU A 127 -2.29 -23.87 1.27
CA GLU A 127 -1.05 -24.28 0.58
C GLU A 127 0.20 -24.02 1.45
N ALA A 128 0.32 -22.83 2.04
CA ALA A 128 1.41 -22.50 2.95
C ALA A 128 1.49 -23.42 4.19
N SER A 129 0.33 -23.85 4.70
CA SER A 129 0.24 -24.79 5.83
C SER A 129 0.59 -26.22 5.45
N SER A 130 0.32 -26.62 4.20
CA SER A 130 0.60 -27.97 3.68
C SER A 130 2.04 -28.18 3.22
N ALA A 131 2.73 -27.12 2.75
CA ALA A 131 4.12 -27.20 2.28
C ALA A 131 5.16 -27.26 3.41
N GLY A 132 4.74 -27.06 4.67
CA GLY A 132 5.59 -27.17 5.87
C GLY A 132 5.57 -28.55 6.55
N ARG A 133 5.07 -29.60 5.89
CA ARG A 133 5.08 -30.99 6.38
C ARG A 133 5.91 -31.89 5.50
#